data_AF-A0A0W8EGK2-F1
#
_entry.id   AF-A0A0W8EGK2-F1
#
_cell.length_a   1.000
_cell.length_b   1.000
_cell.length_c   1.000
_cell.angle_alpha   90.00
_cell.angle_beta   90.00
_cell.angle_gamma   90.00
#
_symmetry.space_group_name_H-M   'P 1'
#
loop_
_entity.id
_entity.type
_entity.pdbx_description
1 polymer ?
#
loop_
_entity_poly.entity_id
_entity_poly.type
_entity_poly.pdbx_seq_one_letter_code
_entity_poly.pdbx_strand_id
1 'polypeptide(L)'
;MIILHCRSCNGTGKVTNEQFRICQALRSHDTKRYFHLPMENGDPDDDAQRQHDACNSVPENVECPVCEGAGEIIFDEDDWELKIVADAEDAAVE
;
A
#
# COMPACT_ATOMS: atom_id res chain seq x y z
N MET A 1 7.22 -20.74 17.18
CA MET A 1 6.39 -19.86 16.33
C MET A 1 7.18 -18.61 16.00
N ILE A 2 7.36 -18.27 14.72
CA ILE A 2 8.03 -17.04 14.27
C ILE A 2 6.99 -16.12 13.64
N ILE A 3 7.03 -14.83 13.97
CA ILE A 3 6.14 -13.82 13.37
C ILE A 3 7.02 -12.78 12.67
N LEU A 4 6.76 -12.56 11.38
CA LEU A 4 7.38 -11.50 10.60
C LEU A 4 6.38 -10.39 10.34
N HIS A 5 6.68 -9.18 10.81
CA HIS A 5 5.87 -8.00 10.54
C HIS A 5 6.39 -7.26 9.30
N CYS A 6 5.50 -6.88 8.40
CA CYS A 6 5.86 -5.99 7.30
C CYS A 6 6.24 -4.62 7.86
N ARG A 7 7.52 -4.23 7.67
CA ARG A 7 8.04 -2.94 8.12
C ARG A 7 7.32 -1.74 7.50
N SER A 8 6.82 -1.87 6.27
CA SER A 8 6.17 -0.76 5.55
C SER A 8 4.82 -0.36 6.15
N CYS A 9 4.07 -1.32 6.71
CA CYS A 9 2.78 -1.08 7.36
C CYS A 9 2.79 -1.37 8.87
N ASN A 10 3.97 -1.65 9.45
CA ASN A 10 4.15 -2.05 10.85
C ASN A 10 3.17 -3.16 11.29
N GLY A 11 3.00 -4.19 10.46
CA GLY A 11 2.10 -5.31 10.76
C GLY A 11 0.61 -5.07 10.47
N THR A 12 0.19 -3.84 10.19
CA THR A 12 -1.26 -3.53 10.08
C THR A 12 -1.92 -3.98 8.77
N GLY A 13 -1.13 -4.28 7.75
CA GLY A 13 -1.62 -4.58 6.39
C GLY A 13 -2.11 -3.35 5.61
N LYS A 14 -2.12 -2.15 6.22
CA LYS A 14 -2.61 -0.92 5.58
C LYS A 14 -1.58 0.20 5.66
N VAL A 15 -1.58 1.07 4.66
CA VAL A 15 -0.76 2.29 4.62
C VAL A 15 -1.63 3.49 4.31
N THR A 16 -1.20 4.68 4.76
CA THR A 16 -1.87 5.93 4.41
C THR A 16 -1.84 6.12 2.90
N ASN A 17 -3.00 6.45 2.34
CA ASN A 17 -3.13 6.71 0.92
C ASN A 17 -2.58 8.10 0.60
N GLU A 18 -1.52 8.14 -0.22
CA GLU A 18 -0.92 9.42 -0.62
C GLU A 18 -1.92 10.29 -1.42
N GLN A 19 -2.82 9.68 -2.19
CA GLN A 19 -3.86 10.41 -2.91
C GLN A 19 -4.82 11.11 -1.94
N PHE A 20 -5.15 10.48 -0.81
CA PHE A 20 -5.98 11.10 0.22
C PHE A 20 -5.27 12.30 0.84
N ARG A 21 -3.98 12.16 1.13
CA ARG A 21 -3.16 13.25 1.68
C ARG A 21 -3.10 14.44 0.72
N ILE A 22 -2.89 14.18 -0.58
CA ILE A 22 -2.89 15.22 -1.60
C ILE A 22 -4.26 15.87 -1.71
N CYS A 23 -5.34 15.08 -1.77
CA CYS A 23 -6.72 15.56 -1.81
C CYS A 23 -7.03 16.51 -0.63
N GLN A 24 -6.65 16.15 0.59
CA GLN A 24 -6.85 16.99 1.78
C GLN A 24 -6.04 18.29 1.75
N ALA A 25 -4.88 18.29 1.09
CA ALA A 25 -4.04 19.48 0.94
C ALA A 25 -4.57 20.48 -0.11
N LEU A 26 -5.45 20.05 -1.03
CA LEU A 26 -6.04 20.94 -2.03
C LEU A 26 -6.97 21.96 -1.37
N ARG A 27 -6.73 23.26 -1.62
CA ARG A 27 -7.49 24.36 -1.01
C ARG A 27 -8.72 24.79 -1.81
N SER A 28 -8.69 24.63 -3.13
CA SER A 28 -9.78 25.05 -4.01
C SER A 28 -10.75 23.90 -4.27
N HIS A 29 -12.04 24.18 -4.12
CA HIS A 29 -13.12 23.26 -4.48
C HIS A 29 -13.04 22.87 -5.97
N ASP A 30 -12.69 23.81 -6.83
CA ASP A 30 -12.54 23.55 -8.27
C ASP A 30 -11.40 22.59 -8.56
N THR A 31 -10.26 22.72 -7.86
CA THR A 31 -9.12 21.81 -8.05
C THR A 31 -9.43 20.39 -7.56
N LYS A 32 -10.23 20.25 -6.50
CA LYS A 32 -10.69 18.93 -6.02
C LYS A 32 -11.59 18.21 -7.01
N ARG A 33 -12.38 18.96 -7.78
CA ARG A 33 -13.28 18.43 -8.82
C ARG A 33 -12.53 17.74 -9.96
N TYR A 34 -11.31 18.18 -10.25
CA TYR A 34 -10.47 17.60 -11.30
C TYR A 34 -9.43 16.60 -10.79
N PHE A 35 -9.49 16.24 -9.51
CA PHE A 35 -8.60 15.24 -8.94
C PHE A 35 -8.82 13.89 -9.66
N HIS A 36 -7.79 13.39 -10.37
CA HIS A 36 -7.81 12.18 -11.22
C HIS A 36 -8.44 12.27 -12.63
N LEU A 37 -8.93 13.42 -13.09
CA LEU A 37 -9.32 13.54 -14.50
C LEU A 37 -8.07 13.80 -15.37
N PRO A 38 -7.73 12.91 -16.33
CA PRO A 38 -6.68 13.21 -17.30
C PRO A 38 -7.10 14.45 -18.11
N MET A 39 -6.27 15.48 -18.07
CA MET A 39 -6.45 16.71 -18.85
C MET A 39 -6.10 16.46 -20.32
N GLU A 40 -6.85 15.60 -21.01
CA GLU A 40 -6.66 15.39 -22.44
C GLU A 40 -8.01 15.30 -23.18
N ASN A 41 -8.39 16.42 -23.79
CA ASN A 41 -9.21 16.54 -25.02
C ASN A 41 -10.37 15.53 -25.24
N GLY A 42 -11.20 15.28 -24.23
CA GLY A 42 -12.43 14.48 -24.38
C GLY A 42 -13.67 15.37 -24.50
N ASP A 43 -14.50 15.09 -25.50
CA ASP A 43 -15.79 15.77 -25.73
C ASP A 43 -16.64 15.87 -24.44
N PRO A 44 -17.32 17.01 -24.22
CA PRO A 44 -18.01 17.32 -22.97
C PRO A 44 -19.39 16.64 -22.91
N ASP A 45 -19.48 15.32 -23.08
CA ASP A 45 -20.73 14.59 -22.91
C ASP A 45 -20.65 13.68 -21.68
N ASP A 46 -20.52 14.28 -20.49
CA ASP A 46 -20.89 13.62 -19.24
C ASP A 46 -21.06 14.64 -18.08
N ASP A 47 -22.22 15.30 -18.05
CA ASP A 47 -22.62 16.13 -16.90
C ASP A 47 -22.82 15.32 -15.60
N ALA A 48 -22.83 13.98 -15.66
CA ALA A 48 -22.87 13.13 -14.47
C ALA A 48 -21.47 12.90 -13.87
N GLN A 49 -20.42 12.84 -14.70
CA GLN A 49 -19.03 12.67 -14.23
C GLN A 49 -18.45 13.93 -13.56
N ARG A 50 -18.95 15.12 -13.93
CA ARG A 50 -18.55 16.38 -13.28
C ARG A 50 -19.13 16.55 -11.87
N GLN A 51 -20.05 15.71 -11.41
CA GLN A 51 -20.69 15.86 -10.08
C GLN A 51 -20.07 14.97 -9.00
N HIS A 52 -19.18 14.05 -9.37
CA HIS A 52 -18.40 13.30 -8.40
C HIS A 52 -17.26 14.16 -7.89
N ASP A 53 -17.31 14.57 -6.62
CA ASP A 53 -16.13 15.02 -5.90
C ASP A 53 -15.15 13.83 -5.81
N ALA A 54 -14.34 13.65 -6.86
CA ALA A 54 -13.39 12.56 -6.98
C ALA A 54 -12.44 12.50 -5.78
N CYS A 55 -12.11 13.67 -5.22
CA CYS A 55 -11.36 13.85 -3.98
C CYS A 55 -12.04 13.20 -2.76
N ASN A 56 -13.36 13.38 -2.59
CA ASN A 56 -14.09 12.89 -1.40
C ASN A 56 -14.29 11.37 -1.39
N SER A 57 -14.07 10.71 -2.54
CA SER A 57 -14.17 9.25 -2.66
C SER A 57 -12.83 8.53 -2.44
N VAL A 58 -11.73 9.27 -2.21
CA VAL A 58 -10.41 8.69 -1.97
C VAL A 58 -10.34 8.16 -0.53
N PRO A 59 -10.08 6.86 -0.32
CA PRO A 59 -9.97 6.31 1.03
C PRO A 59 -8.69 6.79 1.71
N GLU A 60 -8.76 7.06 3.02
CA GLU A 60 -7.63 7.49 3.84
C GLU A 60 -6.50 6.46 3.90
N ASN A 61 -6.84 5.18 3.89
CA ASN A 61 -5.89 4.08 3.94
C ASN A 61 -6.17 3.08 2.80
N VAL A 62 -5.11 2.51 2.26
CA VAL A 62 -5.15 1.44 1.25
C VAL A 62 -4.38 0.23 1.75
N GLU A 63 -4.60 -0.92 1.12
CA GLU A 63 -3.80 -2.10 1.37
C GLU A 63 -2.33 -1.82 1.11
N CYS A 64 -1.47 -2.32 1.99
CA CYS A 64 -0.03 -2.15 1.86
C CYS A 64 0.42 -2.87 0.59
N PRO A 65 1.00 -2.18 -0.41
CA PRO A 65 1.41 -2.82 -1.66
C PRO A 65 2.63 -3.73 -1.49
N VAL A 66 3.34 -3.63 -0.37
CA VAL A 66 4.53 -4.45 -0.09
C VAL A 66 4.18 -5.82 0.45
N CYS A 67 3.11 -5.94 1.25
CA CYS A 67 2.64 -7.21 1.81
C CYS A 67 1.24 -7.58 1.33
N GLU A 68 0.73 -6.90 0.31
CA GLU A 68 -0.58 -7.14 -0.30
C GLU A 68 -1.72 -7.26 0.73
N GLY A 69 -1.69 -6.39 1.75
CA GLY A 69 -2.70 -6.41 2.81
C GLY A 69 -2.48 -7.40 3.94
N ALA A 70 -1.52 -8.34 3.83
CA ALA A 70 -1.29 -9.38 4.85
C ALA A 70 -0.86 -8.80 6.21
N GLY A 71 0.01 -7.79 6.19
CA GLY A 71 0.53 -7.15 7.40
C GLY A 71 1.60 -7.99 8.10
N GLU A 72 1.26 -9.23 8.44
CA GLU A 72 2.11 -10.16 9.18
C GLU A 72 2.09 -11.54 8.52
N ILE A 73 3.21 -12.26 8.65
CA ILE A 73 3.32 -13.66 8.23
C ILE A 73 3.69 -14.46 9.47
N ILE A 74 2.86 -15.46 9.78
CA ILE A 74 3.05 -16.37 10.92
C ILE A 74 3.60 -17.67 10.39
N PHE A 75 4.68 -18.13 11.00
CA PHE A 75 5.32 -19.40 10.73
C PHE A 75 5.13 -20.31 11.95
N ASP A 76 4.18 -21.23 11.82
CA ASP A 76 3.89 -22.25 12.83
C ASP A 76 4.92 -23.38 12.76
N GLU A 77 5.36 -23.90 13.91
CA GLU A 77 6.51 -24.83 14.02
C GLU A 77 6.33 -26.14 13.24
N ASP A 78 5.10 -26.46 12.85
CA ASP A 78 4.76 -27.65 12.07
C ASP A 78 4.93 -27.44 10.54
N ASP A 79 5.02 -26.20 10.06
CA ASP A 79 4.99 -25.85 8.64
C ASP A 79 6.38 -25.51 8.05
N TRP A 80 7.44 -25.49 8.86
CA TRP A 80 8.78 -25.14 8.39
C TRP A 80 9.90 -25.83 9.19
N GLU A 81 11.00 -26.18 8.50
CA GLU A 81 12.19 -26.75 9.11
C GLU A 81 13.34 -25.73 9.13
N LEU A 82 13.87 -25.41 10.32
CA LEU A 82 15.04 -24.53 10.48
C LEU A 82 16.32 -25.27 10.04
N LYS A 83 16.88 -24.91 8.88
CA LYS A 83 18.20 -25.39 8.47
C LYS A 83 19.26 -24.33 8.76
N ILE A 84 20.08 -24.53 9.79
CA ILE A 84 21.26 -23.71 10.04
C ILE A 84 22.31 -24.10 9.00
N VAL A 85 22.45 -23.28 7.96
CA VAL A 85 23.55 -23.42 7.00
C VAL A 85 24.76 -22.75 7.67
N ALA A 86 25.60 -23.54 8.33
CA ALA A 86 26.93 -23.08 8.68
C ALA A 86 27.61 -22.68 7.36
N ASP A 87 28.09 -21.44 7.27
CA ASP A 87 28.94 -21.02 6.17
C ASP A 87 30.01 -22.10 5.99
N ALA A 88 30.19 -22.54 4.76
CA ALA A 88 31.07 -23.65 4.40
C ALA A 88 32.57 -23.32 4.55
N GLU A 89 32.92 -22.40 5.45
CA GLU A 89 34.28 -21.88 5.67
C GLU A 89 34.78 -22.01 7.12
N ASP A 90 34.13 -22.79 7.98
CA ASP A 90 34.67 -23.15 9.31
C ASP A 90 34.70 -24.67 9.56
N ALA A 91 34.66 -25.47 8.48
CA ALA A 91 34.99 -26.88 8.54
C ALA A 91 36.47 -27.08 8.12
N ALA A 92 37.31 -27.27 9.13
CA ALA A 92 38.72 -27.69 9.10
C ALA A 92 39.77 -26.59 9.24
N VAL A 93 40.10 -26.27 10.49
CA VAL A 93 41.49 -26.08 10.89
C VAL A 93 41.85 -27.30 11.76
N GLU A 94 42.80 -28.10 11.27
CA GLU A 94 43.43 -29.22 12.01
C GLU A 94 44.04 -28.78 13.35
#